data_AF-A0A6B2AW82-F1
#
_entry.id   AF-A0A6B2AW82-F1
#
_cell.length_a   1.000
_cell.length_b   1.000
_cell.length_c   1.000
_cell.angle_alpha   90.00
_cell.angle_beta   90.00
_cell.angle_gamma   90.00
#
_symmetry.space_group_name_H-M   'P 1'
#
loop_
_entity.id
_entity.type
_entity.pdbx_description
1 polymer ?
#
loop_
_entity_poly.entity_id
_entity_poly.type
_entity_poly.pdbx_seq_one_letter_code
_entity_poly.pdbx_strand_id
1 'polypeptide(L)'
;MSDHTAANSTSQNAEITKRVDMLYGEACRQFPTYETMVFEHFCSQMIETFGDDELAPEAADAFSYARSDYDYLSPSEIMAAREVNRSHGICSHGLTKDTCPCGCFEFTSLEVYEDYGPQECDLIDDPDLVIQETSGASGAKMVWVCTHTKTTLIRSFLSYLSYQWNVALRLSATRRR
;
A
#
# COMPACT_ATOMS: atom_id res chain seq x y z
N MET A 1 42.02 -2.34 23.62
CA MET A 1 41.07 -1.21 23.76
C MET A 1 40.00 -1.30 22.67
N SER A 2 39.33 -2.44 22.53
CA SER A 2 38.44 -2.71 21.37
C SER A 2 36.98 -2.98 21.75
N ASP A 3 36.72 -3.37 23.00
CA ASP A 3 35.37 -3.77 23.42
C ASP A 3 34.42 -2.58 23.63
N HIS A 4 34.96 -1.41 23.98
CA HIS A 4 34.16 -0.21 24.24
C HIS A 4 33.54 0.40 22.97
N THR A 5 34.24 0.31 21.83
CA THR A 5 33.74 0.87 20.57
C THR A 5 32.60 0.02 20.01
N ALA A 6 32.73 -1.31 20.04
CA ALA A 6 31.69 -2.21 19.56
C ALA A 6 30.41 -2.12 20.41
N ALA A 7 30.54 -2.09 21.74
CA ALA A 7 29.40 -1.94 22.63
C ALA A 7 28.63 -0.62 22.43
N ASN A 8 29.35 0.47 22.15
CA ASN A 8 28.72 1.77 21.87
C ASN A 8 27.94 1.74 20.54
N SER A 9 28.54 1.20 19.47
CA SER A 9 27.87 1.09 18.16
C SER A 9 26.63 0.18 18.20
N THR A 10 26.65 -0.91 18.98
CA THR A 10 25.47 -1.76 19.16
C THR A 10 24.36 -1.04 19.92
N SER A 11 24.70 -0.28 20.97
CA SER A 11 23.73 0.52 21.72
C SER A 11 23.09 1.61 20.86
N GLN A 12 23.88 2.31 20.04
CA GLN A 12 23.38 3.34 19.13
C GLN A 12 22.45 2.73 18.07
N ASN A 13 22.81 1.59 17.49
CA ASN A 13 21.94 0.89 16.54
C ASN A 13 20.60 0.44 17.17
N ALA A 14 20.62 -0.03 18.42
CA ALA A 14 19.39 -0.37 19.14
C ALA A 14 18.50 0.86 19.40
N GLU A 15 19.10 2.03 19.62
CA GLU A 15 18.36 3.28 19.77
C GLU A 15 17.76 3.75 18.45
N ILE A 16 18.53 3.66 17.35
CA ILE A 16 18.08 4.02 16.00
C ILE A 16 16.90 3.15 15.58
N THR A 17 17.03 1.82 15.67
CA THR A 17 15.96 0.88 15.33
C THR A 17 14.69 1.16 16.12
N LYS A 18 14.81 1.31 17.45
CA LYS A 18 13.67 1.70 18.30
C LYS A 18 13.00 3.01 17.86
N ARG A 19 13.80 3.99 17.41
CA ARG A 19 13.26 5.26 16.92
C ARG A 19 12.49 5.08 15.62
N VAL A 20 13.01 4.29 14.67
CA VAL A 20 12.31 3.95 13.43
C VAL A 20 10.99 3.21 13.73
N ASP A 21 11.01 2.21 14.60
CA ASP A 21 9.81 1.45 15.01
C ASP A 21 8.73 2.39 15.60
N MET A 22 9.16 3.37 16.39
CA MET A 22 8.27 4.36 16.99
C MET A 22 7.61 5.25 15.93
N LEU A 23 8.35 5.67 14.90
CA LEU A 23 7.79 6.46 13.80
C LEU A 23 6.74 5.65 13.02
N TYR A 24 7.02 4.39 12.73
CA TYR A 24 6.04 3.51 12.05
C TYR A 24 4.80 3.28 12.92
N GLY A 25 4.98 3.03 14.22
CA GLY A 25 3.89 2.90 15.18
C GLY A 25 3.04 4.16 15.31
N GLU A 26 3.64 5.35 15.20
CA GLU A 26 2.92 6.62 15.13
C GLU A 26 2.10 6.76 13.84
N ALA A 27 2.68 6.43 12.70
CA ALA A 27 1.96 6.42 11.43
C ALA A 27 0.72 5.50 11.46
N CYS A 28 0.86 4.31 12.06
CA CYS A 28 -0.24 3.37 12.25
C CYS A 28 -1.36 3.94 13.13
N ARG A 29 -1.02 4.68 14.18
CA ARG A 29 -2.01 5.35 15.05
C ARG A 29 -2.76 6.45 14.32
N GLN A 30 -2.08 7.17 13.44
CA GLN A 30 -2.66 8.32 12.73
C GLN A 30 -3.54 7.90 11.54
N PHE A 31 -3.15 6.85 10.82
CA PHE A 31 -3.83 6.38 9.61
C PHE A 31 -4.31 4.92 9.71
N PRO A 32 -5.22 4.58 10.63
CA PRO A 32 -5.56 3.18 10.92
C PRO A 32 -6.29 2.44 9.79
N THR A 33 -6.77 3.15 8.76
CA THR A 33 -7.67 2.58 7.74
C THR A 33 -7.02 2.36 6.38
N TYR A 34 -5.94 3.08 6.05
CA TYR A 34 -5.31 3.02 4.73
C TYR A 34 -3.82 2.74 4.89
N GLU A 35 -3.41 1.53 4.51
CA GLU A 35 -2.01 1.10 4.58
C GLU A 35 -1.08 2.03 3.82
N THR A 36 -1.48 2.48 2.62
CA THR A 36 -0.70 3.45 1.82
C THR A 36 -0.49 4.77 2.56
N MET A 37 -1.46 5.24 3.34
CA MET A 37 -1.31 6.47 4.13
C MET A 37 -0.37 6.28 5.32
N VAL A 38 -0.43 5.12 5.99
CA VAL A 38 0.56 4.76 7.03
C VAL A 38 1.97 4.77 6.42
N PHE A 39 2.12 4.09 5.29
CA PHE A 39 3.40 3.93 4.62
C PHE A 39 4.01 5.25 4.18
N GLU A 40 3.25 6.08 3.46
CA GLU A 40 3.75 7.37 2.97
C GLU A 40 4.02 8.36 4.11
N HIS A 41 3.18 8.34 5.15
CA HIS A 41 3.44 9.16 6.33
C HIS A 41 4.70 8.73 7.06
N PHE A 42 4.91 7.42 7.24
CA PHE A 42 6.14 6.87 7.79
C PHE A 42 7.38 7.32 6.98
N CYS A 43 7.31 7.24 5.64
CA CYS A 43 8.42 7.69 4.79
C CYS A 43 8.71 9.19 4.94
N SER A 44 7.68 10.03 5.05
CA SER A 44 7.85 11.47 5.34
C SER A 44 8.52 11.70 6.69
N GLN A 45 8.06 11.01 7.74
CA GLN A 45 8.60 11.12 9.10
C GLN A 45 10.06 10.68 9.20
N MET A 46 10.48 9.69 8.41
CA MET A 46 11.88 9.28 8.32
C MET A 46 12.77 10.43 7.87
N ILE A 47 12.37 11.16 6.82
CA ILE A 47 13.12 12.30 6.28
C ILE A 47 13.11 13.47 7.26
N GLU A 48 11.96 13.76 7.87
CA GLU A 48 11.85 14.81 8.88
C GLU A 48 12.72 14.53 10.12
N THR A 49 12.93 13.24 10.45
CA THR A 49 13.67 12.83 11.65
C THR A 49 15.17 12.68 11.42
N PHE A 50 15.56 12.09 10.29
CA PHE A 50 16.94 11.69 10.01
C PHE A 50 17.61 12.52 8.90
N GLY A 51 16.86 13.41 8.24
CA GLY A 51 17.34 14.24 7.14
C GLY A 51 17.06 13.63 5.76
N ASP A 52 17.36 14.40 4.71
CA ASP A 52 17.17 14.02 3.31
C ASP A 52 18.36 13.27 2.70
N ASP A 53 19.54 13.37 3.31
CA ASP A 53 20.72 12.61 2.91
C ASP A 53 20.72 11.20 3.55
N GLU A 54 20.13 10.24 2.83
CA GLU A 54 20.05 8.84 3.27
C GLU A 54 21.43 8.16 3.42
N LEU A 55 22.49 8.73 2.84
CA LEU A 55 23.85 8.19 2.92
C LEU A 55 24.67 8.84 4.03
N ALA A 56 24.13 9.84 4.74
CA ALA A 56 24.79 10.46 5.86
C ALA A 56 25.12 9.41 6.94
N PRO A 57 26.32 9.40 7.53
CA PRO A 57 26.72 8.38 8.50
C PRO A 57 25.79 8.25 9.72
N GLU A 58 25.11 9.34 10.07
CA GLU A 58 24.19 9.42 11.20
C GLU A 58 22.79 8.87 10.88
N ALA A 59 22.46 8.75 9.58
CA ALA A 59 21.14 8.36 9.09
C ALA A 59 21.14 7.02 8.33
N ALA A 60 22.28 6.61 7.77
CA ALA A 60 22.41 5.45 6.91
C ALA A 60 21.92 4.15 7.57
N ASP A 61 22.19 3.95 8.86
CA ASP A 61 21.71 2.79 9.61
C ASP A 61 20.17 2.81 9.76
N ALA A 62 19.59 4.00 9.98
CA ALA A 62 18.14 4.18 10.10
C ALA A 62 17.42 3.88 8.78
N PHE A 63 17.90 4.43 7.66
CA PHE A 63 17.34 4.18 6.34
C PHE A 63 17.55 2.75 5.86
N SER A 64 18.69 2.13 6.21
CA SER A 64 18.94 0.72 5.91
C SER A 64 17.95 -0.19 6.60
N TYR A 65 17.71 0.03 7.90
CA TYR A 65 16.70 -0.69 8.68
C TYR A 65 15.27 -0.43 8.18
N ALA A 66 14.92 0.83 7.92
CA ALA A 66 13.61 1.19 7.39
C ALA A 66 13.33 0.55 6.03
N ARG A 67 14.35 0.42 5.16
CA ARG A 67 14.24 -0.28 3.87
C ARG A 67 14.08 -1.79 4.04
N SER A 68 14.79 -2.40 5.00
CA SER A 68 14.73 -3.86 5.19
C SER A 68 13.45 -4.34 5.84
N ASP A 69 12.94 -3.59 6.83
CA ASP A 69 11.86 -4.07 7.70
C ASP A 69 10.50 -3.42 7.40
N TYR A 70 10.50 -2.24 6.76
CA TYR A 70 9.29 -1.46 6.48
C TYR A 70 9.13 -1.06 5.01
N ASP A 71 9.96 -1.58 4.11
CA ASP A 71 9.95 -1.28 2.68
C ASP A 71 10.03 0.23 2.35
N TYR A 72 10.72 1.02 3.19
CA TYR A 72 10.83 2.47 3.01
C TYR A 72 11.22 2.86 1.58
N LEU A 73 10.55 3.90 1.07
CA LEU A 73 10.82 4.50 -0.23
C LEU A 73 11.17 5.99 -0.07
N SER A 74 12.18 6.43 -0.82
CA SER A 74 12.52 7.85 -0.95
C SER A 74 11.40 8.64 -1.64
N PRO A 75 11.38 9.98 -1.53
CA PRO A 75 10.32 10.79 -2.14
C PRO A 75 10.18 10.58 -3.66
N SER A 76 11.30 10.42 -4.36
CA SER A 76 11.31 10.16 -5.80
C SER A 76 10.74 8.77 -6.14
N GLU A 77 11.04 7.77 -5.32
CA GLU A 77 10.49 6.41 -5.45
C GLU A 77 8.99 6.38 -5.17
N ILE A 78 8.50 7.12 -4.16
CA ILE A 78 7.07 7.27 -3.88
C ILE A 78 6.36 7.92 -5.08
N MET A 79 6.94 8.99 -5.65
CA MET A 79 6.35 9.64 -6.83
C MET A 79 6.28 8.68 -8.03
N ALA A 80 7.33 7.89 -8.27
CA ALA A 80 7.33 6.90 -9.33
C ALA A 80 6.28 5.80 -9.09
N ALA A 81 6.17 5.29 -7.86
CA ALA A 81 5.16 4.29 -7.48
C ALA A 81 3.73 4.84 -7.65
N ARG A 82 3.49 6.09 -7.26
CA ARG A 82 2.20 6.77 -7.45
C ARG A 82 1.82 6.93 -8.91
N GLU A 83 2.78 7.22 -9.79
CA GLU A 83 2.50 7.31 -11.23
C GLU A 83 2.12 5.95 -11.83
N VAL A 84 2.82 4.89 -11.44
CA VAL A 84 2.45 3.52 -11.84
C VAL A 84 1.05 3.17 -11.31
N ASN A 85 0.77 3.45 -10.04
CA ASN A 85 -0.54 3.23 -9.43
C ASN A 85 -1.64 3.99 -10.17
N ARG A 86 -1.40 5.27 -10.50
CA ARG A 86 -2.33 6.09 -11.28
C ARG A 86 -2.64 5.45 -12.64
N SER A 87 -1.62 4.95 -13.34
CA SER A 87 -1.81 4.26 -14.63
C SER A 87 -2.64 2.98 -14.50
N HIS A 88 -2.72 2.39 -13.31
CA HIS A 88 -3.50 1.20 -12.98
C HIS A 88 -4.86 1.52 -12.33
N GLY A 89 -5.28 2.78 -12.27
CA GLY A 89 -6.56 3.13 -11.66
C GLY A 89 -6.54 3.19 -10.13
N ILE A 90 -5.36 3.32 -9.51
CA ILE A 90 -5.15 3.36 -8.04
C ILE A 90 -4.74 4.77 -7.60
N CYS A 91 -5.45 5.34 -6.63
CA CYS A 91 -5.26 6.72 -6.19
C CYS A 91 -4.11 6.85 -5.19
N SER A 92 -3.81 8.07 -4.78
CA SER A 92 -2.84 8.36 -3.71
C SER A 92 -3.18 7.67 -2.37
N HIS A 93 -4.45 7.34 -2.11
CA HIS A 93 -4.84 6.57 -0.91
C HIS A 93 -4.66 5.05 -1.08
N GLY A 94 -4.13 4.59 -2.21
CA GLY A 94 -3.93 3.17 -2.50
C GLY A 94 -5.19 2.41 -2.90
N LEU A 95 -6.27 3.11 -3.26
CA LEU A 95 -7.57 2.52 -3.58
C LEU A 95 -8.00 2.82 -5.01
N THR A 96 -8.85 1.97 -5.57
CA THR A 96 -9.45 2.21 -6.89
C THR A 96 -10.57 3.25 -6.81
N LYS A 97 -10.99 3.77 -7.97
CA LYS A 97 -12.13 4.70 -8.10
C LYS A 97 -13.36 4.24 -7.31
N ASP A 98 -13.70 2.97 -7.43
CA ASP A 98 -14.95 2.42 -6.87
C ASP A 98 -14.84 2.09 -5.38
N THR A 99 -13.61 2.01 -4.86
CA THR A 99 -13.35 1.62 -3.47
C THR A 99 -12.87 2.76 -2.61
N CYS A 100 -12.44 3.88 -3.21
CA CYS A 100 -11.95 5.05 -2.47
C CYS A 100 -13.12 5.90 -1.96
N PRO A 101 -13.38 5.94 -0.63
CA PRO A 101 -14.50 6.72 -0.07
C PRO A 101 -14.27 8.23 -0.16
N CYS A 102 -13.03 8.68 -0.43
CA CYS A 102 -12.71 10.08 -0.69
C CYS A 102 -13.15 10.55 -2.08
N GLY A 103 -13.65 9.65 -2.94
CA GLY A 103 -14.09 10.00 -4.30
C GLY A 103 -12.92 10.46 -5.17
N CYS A 104 -11.77 9.79 -5.09
CA CYS A 104 -10.64 10.09 -5.98
C CYS A 104 -10.99 9.68 -7.42
N PHE A 105 -11.48 10.62 -8.22
CA PHE A 105 -11.84 10.42 -9.63
C PHE A 105 -10.63 10.54 -10.58
N GLU A 106 -9.42 10.31 -10.09
CA GLU A 106 -8.16 10.59 -10.80
C GLU A 106 -7.78 9.51 -11.82
N PHE A 107 -8.73 8.97 -12.59
CA PHE A 107 -8.43 7.93 -13.58
C PHE A 107 -9.18 8.21 -14.87
N THR A 108 -8.71 9.18 -15.63
CA THR A 108 -9.01 9.24 -17.05
C THR A 108 -8.00 8.37 -17.80
N SER A 109 -7.97 7.06 -17.53
CA SER A 109 -7.75 6.15 -18.65
C SER A 109 -9.07 6.12 -19.40
N LEU A 110 -8.99 6.30 -20.71
CA LEU A 110 -10.12 6.30 -21.62
C LEU A 110 -10.79 4.92 -21.57
N GLU A 111 -11.61 4.67 -20.54
CA GLU A 111 -12.52 3.54 -20.57
C GLU A 111 -13.51 3.87 -21.68
N VAL A 112 -13.31 3.21 -22.83
CA VAL A 112 -14.36 3.07 -23.83
C VAL A 112 -15.47 2.34 -23.10
N TYR A 113 -16.38 3.10 -22.53
CA TYR A 113 -17.64 2.59 -22.04
C TYR A 113 -18.35 2.03 -23.27
N GLU A 114 -18.21 0.73 -23.50
CA GLU A 114 -19.10 0.02 -24.39
C GLU A 114 -20.47 0.10 -23.73
N ASP A 115 -21.29 1.01 -24.26
CA ASP A 115 -22.69 1.14 -23.92
C ASP A 115 -23.40 -0.15 -24.32
N TYR A 116 -23.34 -1.16 -23.44
CA TYR A 116 -24.33 -2.23 -23.43
C TYR A 116 -25.60 -1.61 -22.87
N GLY A 117 -26.29 -0.85 -23.74
CA GLY A 117 -27.64 -0.38 -23.51
C GLY A 117 -28.52 -1.55 -23.05
N PRO A 118 -29.59 -1.27 -22.29
CA PRO A 118 -30.35 -2.30 -21.60
C PRO A 118 -30.68 -3.43 -22.57
N GLN A 119 -30.15 -4.62 -22.30
CA GLN A 119 -30.66 -5.83 -22.91
C GLN A 119 -32.14 -5.82 -22.58
N GLU A 120 -32.97 -5.69 -23.60
CA GLU A 120 -34.41 -5.73 -23.49
C GLU A 120 -34.75 -6.90 -22.57
N CYS A 121 -35.24 -6.59 -21.38
CA CYS A 121 -35.80 -7.59 -20.51
C CYS A 121 -37.02 -8.10 -21.29
N ASP A 122 -36.88 -9.23 -21.98
CA ASP A 122 -38.04 -9.95 -22.49
C ASP A 122 -38.90 -10.26 -21.26
N LEU A 123 -39.94 -9.46 -21.08
CA LEU A 123 -41.00 -9.68 -20.13
C LEU A 123 -41.67 -10.99 -20.53
N ILE A 124 -41.17 -12.10 -19.98
CA ILE A 124 -41.96 -13.32 -19.97
C ILE A 124 -43.09 -13.05 -19.01
N ASP A 125 -44.28 -12.80 -19.56
CA ASP A 125 -45.56 -12.81 -18.84
C ASP A 125 -45.73 -14.19 -18.19
N ASP A 126 -45.28 -14.32 -16.94
CA ASP A 126 -45.57 -15.47 -16.09
C ASP A 126 -46.91 -15.20 -15.36
N PRO A 127 -48.01 -15.89 -15.70
CA PRO A 127 -49.33 -15.58 -15.17
C PRO A 127 -49.56 -15.98 -13.70
N ASP A 128 -48.54 -16.44 -12.95
CA ASP A 128 -48.74 -17.05 -11.63
C ASP A 128 -48.08 -16.33 -10.43
N LEU A 129 -47.58 -15.10 -10.58
CA LEU A 129 -47.09 -14.30 -9.45
C LEU A 129 -48.23 -13.64 -8.67
N VAL A 130 -48.86 -14.44 -7.81
CA VAL A 130 -49.78 -13.97 -6.76
C VAL A 130 -49.03 -13.06 -5.79
N ILE A 131 -49.39 -11.78 -5.78
CA ILE A 131 -48.96 -10.81 -4.77
C ILE A 131 -49.55 -11.26 -3.42
N GLN A 132 -48.69 -11.72 -2.51
CA GLN A 132 -49.04 -11.90 -1.12
C GLN A 132 -48.31 -10.83 -0.30
N GLU A 133 -49.03 -9.77 0.06
CA GLU A 133 -48.57 -8.78 1.03
C GLU A 133 -48.36 -9.46 2.38
N THR A 134 -47.14 -9.40 2.91
CA THR A 134 -46.89 -9.63 4.34
C THR A 134 -46.28 -8.37 4.93
N SER A 135 -47.11 -7.64 5.66
CA SER A 135 -46.70 -6.62 6.61
C SER A 135 -45.91 -7.29 7.75
N GLY A 136 -44.69 -6.82 8.01
CA GLY A 136 -43.84 -7.38 9.05
C GLY A 136 -42.69 -6.46 9.41
N ALA A 137 -42.90 -5.62 10.42
CA ALA A 137 -41.86 -4.83 11.05
C ALA A 137 -40.85 -5.74 11.77
N SER A 138 -39.58 -5.67 11.39
CA SER A 138 -38.45 -6.06 12.25
C SER A 138 -37.14 -5.59 11.61
N GLY A 139 -36.49 -4.59 12.21
CA GLY A 139 -35.19 -4.11 11.79
C GLY A 139 -34.12 -5.18 11.95
N ALA A 140 -33.56 -5.66 10.84
CA ALA A 140 -32.41 -6.54 10.85
C ALA A 140 -31.15 -5.73 11.21
N LYS A 141 -30.65 -5.92 12.43
CA LYS A 141 -29.38 -5.37 12.89
C LYS A 141 -28.25 -6.20 12.27
N MET A 142 -27.65 -5.70 11.20
CA MET A 142 -26.47 -6.31 10.58
C MET A 142 -25.30 -6.25 11.56
N VAL A 143 -24.89 -7.40 12.09
CA VAL A 143 -23.63 -7.55 12.83
C VAL A 143 -22.54 -7.80 11.79
N TRP A 144 -21.59 -6.87 11.68
CA TRP A 144 -20.43 -7.02 10.82
C TRP A 144 -19.44 -7.98 11.50
N VAL A 145 -19.39 -9.23 11.02
CA VAL A 145 -18.37 -10.20 11.45
C VAL A 145 -17.23 -10.14 10.43
N CYS A 146 -16.10 -9.55 10.84
CA CYS A 146 -14.89 -9.51 10.03
C CYS A 146 -14.17 -10.85 10.15
N THR A 147 -14.29 -11.71 9.14
CA THR A 147 -13.50 -12.95 9.02
C THR A 147 -12.47 -12.81 7.90
N HIS A 148 -11.38 -12.10 8.16
CA HIS A 148 -10.15 -12.30 7.38
C HIS A 148 -8.94 -12.35 8.30
N THR A 149 -8.80 -13.48 8.98
CA THR A 149 -7.47 -14.02 9.30
C THR A 149 -6.90 -14.65 8.03
N LYS A 150 -5.94 -13.98 7.38
CA LYS A 150 -4.75 -14.61 6.78
C LYS A 150 -3.87 -13.56 6.09
N THR A 151 -2.89 -13.13 6.86
CA THR A 151 -1.64 -12.48 6.48
C THR A 151 -0.86 -13.39 5.53
N THR A 152 -1.13 -13.38 4.21
CA THR A 152 -0.29 -14.16 3.26
C THR A 152 -0.36 -13.76 1.78
N LEU A 153 -0.86 -12.58 1.41
CA LEU A 153 -1.01 -12.20 -0.01
C LEU A 153 -0.25 -10.94 -0.47
N ILE A 154 0.66 -10.38 0.34
CA ILE A 154 1.51 -9.25 -0.09
C ILE A 154 2.91 -9.72 -0.54
N ARG A 155 3.32 -10.95 -0.21
CA ARG A 155 4.61 -11.50 -0.68
C ARG A 155 4.69 -11.68 -2.21
N SER A 156 3.56 -11.80 -2.91
CA SER A 156 3.57 -12.20 -4.32
C SER A 156 3.78 -11.04 -5.30
N PHE A 157 3.37 -9.82 -4.97
CA PHE A 157 3.45 -8.70 -5.92
C PHE A 157 4.83 -8.01 -5.91
N LEU A 158 5.44 -7.87 -4.73
CA LEU A 158 6.78 -7.28 -4.57
C LEU A 158 7.91 -8.21 -5.06
N SER A 159 7.69 -9.53 -5.02
CA SER A 159 8.63 -10.52 -5.57
C SER A 159 8.73 -10.45 -7.10
N TYR A 160 7.67 -10.02 -7.78
CA TYR A 160 7.65 -9.96 -9.25
C TYR A 160 8.47 -8.76 -9.79
N LEU A 161 8.39 -7.61 -9.11
CA LEU A 161 9.14 -6.40 -9.50
C LEU A 161 10.64 -6.52 -9.18
N SER A 162 10.99 -7.13 -8.05
CA SER A 162 12.39 -7.42 -7.70
C SER A 162 13.05 -8.46 -8.62
N TYR A 163 12.29 -9.44 -9.13
CA TYR A 163 12.77 -10.40 -10.12
C TYR A 163 13.11 -9.74 -11.46
N GLN A 164 12.27 -8.81 -11.95
CA GLN A 164 12.51 -8.14 -13.24
C GLN A 164 13.73 -7.20 -13.21
N TRP A 165 13.98 -6.51 -12.10
CA TRP A 165 15.19 -5.68 -11.93
C TRP A 165 16.48 -6.51 -11.86
N ASN A 166 16.47 -7.67 -11.20
CA ASN A 166 17.63 -8.57 -11.14
C ASN A 166 17.98 -9.20 -12.51
N VAL A 167 16.98 -9.48 -13.34
CA VAL A 167 17.20 -10.00 -14.71
C VAL A 167 17.79 -8.92 -15.63
N ALA A 168 17.33 -7.68 -15.54
CA ALA A 168 17.86 -6.56 -16.33
C ALA A 168 19.33 -6.22 -15.99
N LEU A 169 19.70 -6.26 -14.70
CA LEU A 169 21.08 -6.04 -14.25
C LEU A 169 22.04 -7.14 -14.72
N ARG A 170 21.59 -8.41 -14.74
CA ARG A 170 22.43 -9.54 -15.22
C ARG A 170 22.66 -9.51 -16.72
N LEU A 171 21.66 -9.11 -17.52
CA LEU A 171 21.81 -8.99 -18.97
C LEU A 171 22.75 -7.83 -19.39
N SER A 172 22.79 -6.77 -18.59
CA SER A 172 23.68 -5.60 -18.79
C SER A 172 25.15 -5.93 -18.51
N ALA A 173 25.42 -6.86 -17.58
CA ALA A 173 26.78 -7.28 -17.23
C ALA A 173 27.41 -8.25 -18.26
N THR A 174 26.59 -9.01 -18.99
CA THR A 174 27.07 -9.94 -20.04
C THR A 174 27.35 -9.29 -21.39
N ARG A 175 27.00 -8.01 -21.61
CA ARG A 175 27.18 -7.33 -22.91
C ARG A 175 28.41 -6.43 -23.00
N ARG A 176 29.37 -6.57 -22.07
CA ARG A 176 30.74 -6.07 -22.22
C ARG A 176 31.70 -7.24 -22.38
N ARG A 177 31.75 -7.82 -23.57
CA ARG A 177 32.93 -8.43 -24.18
C ARG A 177 32.82 -8.29 -25.69
#